data_AF-G8JWR6-F1
#
_entry.id   AF-G8JWR6-F1
#
_cell.length_a   1.000
_cell.length_b   1.000
_cell.length_c   1.000
_cell.angle_alpha   90.00
_cell.angle_beta   90.00
_cell.angle_gamma   90.00
#
_symmetry.space_group_name_H-M   'P 1'
#
loop_
_entity.id
_entity.type
_entity.pdbx_description
1 polymer ?
#
loop_
_entity_poly.entity_id
_entity_poly.type
_entity_poly.pdbx_seq_one_letter_code
_entity_poly.pdbx_strand_id
1 'polypeptide(L)'
;MESEETAFIENVLSAPVRKGYKAALEFYKKDSYLEANDRLELYKIYLSISRAQLFGGLAGFGLVFGTPFAYQMYKTNAIRGVNVKRSFLLGLISMVVSTQYCSRYVYNSKLENVAPMSTYDFGDGFTQKTSQYRQYEMMLLLKDGTPSKWAVYFYDTYQNPAYRFPDPKVKLHEMMKRWPQLGSPFMNQRDPIGLYSDTKPRPGGIAEKVNVTSSSQLGSDDLHDSMGAISAEDKNLPELSAWDRIRQRKDVTPTDGNNTWEYVQKQRLAEAKGDETSIEDVVSVSGSQQDFDALLEEGRRLYK
;
A
#
# COMPACT_ATOMS: atom_id res chain seq x y z
N MET A 1 -0.12 19.99 -34.14
CA MET A 1 0.17 19.16 -32.96
C MET A 1 -1.13 18.78 -32.25
N GLU A 2 -1.98 19.74 -31.85
CA GLU A 2 -3.30 19.44 -31.26
C GLU A 2 -4.22 18.58 -32.18
N SER A 3 -4.12 18.72 -33.50
CA SER A 3 -4.91 17.94 -34.46
C SER A 3 -4.53 16.46 -34.55
N GLU A 4 -3.27 16.11 -34.28
CA GLU A 4 -2.79 14.71 -34.30
C GLU A 4 -3.15 14.01 -32.98
N GLU A 5 -3.07 14.75 -31.87
CA GLU A 5 -3.49 14.27 -30.56
C GLU A 5 -4.98 13.91 -30.53
N THR A 6 -5.84 14.79 -31.06
CA THR A 6 -7.29 14.53 -31.09
C THR A 6 -7.62 13.33 -31.96
N ALA A 7 -6.98 13.19 -33.13
CA ALA A 7 -7.18 12.05 -34.02
C ALA A 7 -6.74 10.72 -33.37
N PHE A 8 -5.62 10.69 -32.64
CA PHE A 8 -5.18 9.49 -31.92
C PHE A 8 -6.11 9.16 -30.75
N ILE A 9 -6.51 10.15 -29.96
CA ILE A 9 -7.46 9.96 -28.86
C ILE A 9 -8.77 9.42 -29.40
N GLU A 10 -9.26 9.91 -30.54
CA GLU A 10 -10.54 9.50 -31.09
C GLU A 10 -10.51 8.11 -31.74
N ASN A 11 -9.46 7.79 -32.50
CA ASN A 11 -9.39 6.57 -33.30
C ASN A 11 -8.72 5.38 -32.60
N VAL A 12 -7.81 5.62 -31.64
CA VAL A 12 -6.99 4.56 -31.02
C VAL A 12 -7.43 4.21 -29.60
N LEU A 13 -7.87 5.19 -28.81
CA LEU A 13 -8.26 4.92 -27.41
C LEU A 13 -9.69 4.39 -27.30
N SER A 14 -9.86 3.35 -26.49
CA SER A 14 -11.19 2.84 -26.16
C SER A 14 -12.02 3.86 -25.37
N ALA A 15 -13.34 3.79 -25.50
CA ALA A 15 -14.28 4.69 -24.81
C ALA A 15 -14.01 4.90 -23.30
N PRO A 16 -13.73 3.87 -22.48
CA PRO A 16 -13.39 4.09 -21.06
C PRO A 16 -12.06 4.80 -20.86
N VAL A 17 -11.03 4.50 -21.67
CA VAL A 17 -9.71 5.16 -21.56
C VAL A 17 -9.81 6.63 -21.92
N ARG A 18 -10.60 6.98 -22.95
CA ARG A 18 -10.88 8.40 -23.30
C ARG A 18 -11.53 9.17 -22.15
N LYS A 19 -12.51 8.55 -21.46
CA LYS A 19 -13.16 9.15 -20.29
C LYS A 19 -12.16 9.35 -19.14
N GLY A 20 -11.34 8.33 -18.86
CA GLY A 20 -10.29 8.41 -17.85
C GLY A 20 -9.27 9.52 -18.14
N TYR A 21 -8.85 9.66 -19.40
CA TYR A 21 -7.93 10.73 -19.82
C TYR A 21 -8.54 12.13 -19.63
N LYS A 22 -9.80 12.33 -20.01
CA LYS A 22 -10.50 13.61 -19.76
C LYS A 22 -10.59 13.92 -18.26
N ALA A 23 -10.96 12.94 -17.45
CA ALA A 23 -11.00 13.10 -15.99
C ALA A 23 -9.61 13.40 -15.41
N ALA A 24 -8.55 12.78 -15.91
CA ALA A 24 -7.18 13.04 -15.49
C ALA A 24 -6.72 14.47 -15.85
N LEU A 25 -7.07 14.96 -17.04
CA LEU A 25 -6.82 16.35 -17.44
C LEU A 25 -7.56 17.35 -16.54
N GLU A 26 -8.84 17.09 -16.26
CA GLU A 26 -9.63 17.92 -15.34
C GLU A 26 -9.05 17.89 -13.92
N PHE A 27 -8.61 16.73 -13.45
CA PHE A 27 -7.97 16.57 -12.16
C PHE A 27 -6.68 17.38 -12.09
N TYR A 28 -5.78 17.21 -13.06
CA TYR A 28 -4.50 17.92 -13.10
C TYR A 28 -4.70 19.44 -13.12
N LYS A 29 -5.67 19.93 -13.92
CA LYS A 29 -6.04 21.34 -13.94
C LYS A 29 -6.49 21.81 -12.56
N LYS A 30 -7.41 21.11 -11.91
CA LYS A 30 -7.91 21.50 -10.59
C LYS A 30 -6.83 21.42 -9.50
N ASP A 31 -6.02 20.35 -9.47
CA ASP A 31 -4.94 20.18 -8.50
C ASP A 31 -3.83 21.23 -8.66
N SER A 32 -3.61 21.75 -9.87
CA SER A 32 -2.65 22.85 -10.08
C SER A 32 -3.02 24.13 -9.30
N TYR A 33 -4.32 24.36 -9.05
CA TYR A 33 -4.82 25.50 -8.29
C TYR A 33 -4.94 25.24 -6.79
N LEU A 34 -4.76 24.00 -6.34
CA LEU A 34 -4.83 23.67 -4.92
C LEU A 34 -3.60 24.20 -4.17
N GLU A 35 -3.86 24.92 -3.08
CA GLU A 35 -2.83 25.33 -2.14
C GLU A 35 -2.46 24.20 -1.18
N ALA A 36 -1.39 24.36 -0.39
CA ALA A 36 -0.97 23.35 0.58
C ALA A 36 -2.06 23.12 1.66
N ASN A 37 -2.65 24.19 2.19
CA ASN A 37 -3.69 24.08 3.22
C ASN A 37 -4.94 23.35 2.70
N ASP A 38 -5.35 23.61 1.45
CA ASP A 38 -6.47 22.90 0.80
C ASP A 38 -6.22 21.39 0.74
N ARG A 39 -4.98 20.98 0.42
CA ARG A 39 -4.60 19.56 0.38
C ARG A 39 -4.69 18.92 1.76
N LEU A 40 -4.26 19.61 2.81
CA LEU A 40 -4.39 19.10 4.17
C LEU A 40 -5.86 18.89 4.56
N GLU A 41 -6.75 19.81 4.18
CA GLU A 41 -8.19 19.68 4.46
C GLU A 41 -8.81 18.53 3.67
N LEU A 42 -8.49 18.40 2.38
CA LEU A 42 -8.90 17.26 1.55
C LEU A 42 -8.39 15.94 2.12
N TYR A 43 -7.14 15.88 2.59
CA TYR A 43 -6.60 14.71 3.29
C TYR A 43 -7.47 14.33 4.49
N LYS A 44 -7.78 15.28 5.38
CA LYS A 44 -8.62 15.03 6.56
C LYS A 44 -10.01 14.53 6.17
N ILE A 45 -10.62 15.13 5.14
CA ILE A 45 -11.93 14.72 4.63
C ILE A 45 -11.87 13.28 4.11
N TYR A 46 -10.96 12.97 3.20
CA TYR A 46 -10.82 11.62 2.63
C TYR A 46 -10.41 10.56 3.65
N LEU A 47 -9.57 10.93 4.63
CA LEU A 47 -9.24 10.07 5.76
C LEU A 47 -10.48 9.76 6.59
N SER A 48 -11.34 10.74 6.86
CA SER A 48 -12.60 10.52 7.59
C SER A 48 -13.55 9.58 6.84
N ILE A 49 -13.65 9.72 5.51
CA ILE A 49 -14.45 8.82 4.66
C ILE A 49 -13.86 7.40 4.67
N SER A 50 -12.53 7.26 4.58
CA SER A 50 -11.84 5.98 4.65
C SER A 50 -12.05 5.28 6.01
N ARG A 51 -11.97 6.02 7.12
CA ARG A 51 -12.30 5.49 8.46
C ARG A 51 -13.76 5.05 8.55
N ALA A 52 -14.69 5.84 8.02
CA ALA A 52 -16.11 5.48 7.99
C ALA A 52 -16.38 4.22 7.14
N GLN A 53 -15.66 4.04 6.04
CA GLN A 53 -15.69 2.80 5.25
C GLN A 53 -15.25 1.59 6.07
N LEU A 54 -14.11 1.70 6.77
CA LEU A 54 -13.57 0.62 7.58
C LEU A 54 -14.51 0.27 8.75
N PHE A 55 -14.91 1.27 9.54
CA PHE A 55 -15.81 1.05 10.68
C PHE A 55 -17.21 0.62 10.24
N GLY A 56 -17.74 1.19 9.16
CA GLY A 56 -19.03 0.77 8.58
C GLY A 56 -19.00 -0.66 8.07
N GLY A 57 -17.90 -1.07 7.44
CA GLY A 57 -17.65 -2.45 7.04
C GLY A 57 -17.64 -3.40 8.24
N LEU A 58 -16.81 -3.10 9.26
CA LEU A 58 -16.70 -3.91 10.47
C LEU A 58 -18.03 -4.01 11.24
N ALA A 59 -18.75 -2.89 11.36
CA ALA A 59 -20.05 -2.85 12.03
C ALA A 59 -21.11 -3.68 11.28
N GLY A 60 -21.20 -3.52 9.95
CA GLY A 60 -22.11 -4.31 9.12
C GLY A 60 -21.81 -5.81 9.19
N PHE A 61 -20.54 -6.18 9.09
CA PHE A 61 -20.09 -7.55 9.29
C PHE A 61 -20.50 -8.08 10.66
N GLY A 62 -20.13 -7.38 11.73
CA GLY A 62 -20.38 -7.80 13.11
C GLY A 62 -21.87 -7.97 13.41
N LEU A 63 -22.72 -7.10 12.87
CA LEU A 63 -24.17 -7.19 13.01
C LEU A 63 -24.70 -8.48 12.35
N VAL A 64 -24.41 -8.70 11.06
CA VAL A 64 -24.98 -9.85 10.33
C VAL A 64 -24.35 -11.17 10.77
N PHE A 65 -23.04 -11.19 11.03
CA PHE A 65 -22.33 -12.36 11.52
C PHE A 65 -22.76 -12.72 12.96
N GLY A 66 -22.88 -11.72 13.83
CA GLY A 66 -23.19 -11.88 15.25
C GLY A 66 -24.66 -12.19 15.55
N THR A 67 -25.60 -11.67 14.74
CA THR A 67 -27.05 -11.88 14.92
C THR A 67 -27.46 -13.35 15.16
N PRO A 68 -27.05 -14.34 14.34
CA PRO A 68 -27.45 -15.73 14.57
C PRO A 68 -26.88 -16.33 15.87
N PHE A 69 -25.68 -15.90 16.31
CA PHE A 69 -25.13 -16.33 17.59
C PHE A 69 -25.87 -15.70 18.76
N ALA A 70 -26.16 -14.40 18.69
CA ALA A 70 -26.96 -13.70 19.69
C ALA A 70 -28.37 -14.32 19.81
N TYR A 71 -29.00 -14.64 18.67
CA TYR A 71 -30.31 -15.29 18.63
C TYR A 71 -30.28 -16.70 19.25
N GLN A 72 -29.27 -17.51 18.92
CA GLN A 72 -29.12 -18.85 19.47
C GLN A 72 -28.83 -18.81 20.98
N MET A 73 -27.98 -17.88 21.41
CA MET A 73 -27.64 -17.66 22.81
C MET A 73 -28.89 -17.23 23.60
N TYR A 74 -29.71 -16.32 23.07
CA TYR A 74 -30.96 -15.91 23.70
C TYR A 74 -31.96 -17.06 23.88
N LYS A 75 -32.09 -17.95 22.88
CA LYS A 75 -33.09 -19.04 22.92
C LYS A 75 -32.63 -20.25 23.72
N THR A 76 -31.34 -20.61 23.65
CA THR A 76 -30.85 -21.91 24.15
C THR A 76 -29.75 -21.79 25.20
N ASN A 77 -29.27 -20.57 25.51
CA ASN A 77 -28.08 -20.32 26.32
C ASN A 77 -26.83 -21.09 25.84
N ALA A 78 -26.81 -21.48 24.56
CA ALA A 78 -25.73 -22.24 23.94
C ALA A 78 -25.35 -21.64 22.58
N ILE A 79 -24.08 -21.78 22.21
CA ILE A 79 -23.52 -21.31 20.94
C ILE A 79 -23.56 -22.41 19.86
N ARG A 80 -23.83 -23.66 20.26
CA ARG A 80 -23.82 -24.83 19.37
C ARG A 80 -25.04 -24.81 18.44
N GLY A 81 -24.82 -25.13 17.16
CA GLY A 81 -25.87 -25.26 16.14
C GLY A 81 -25.90 -24.17 15.06
N VAL A 82 -25.11 -23.10 15.20
CA VAL A 82 -25.02 -22.05 14.18
C VAL A 82 -24.10 -22.48 13.04
N ASN A 83 -24.59 -22.35 11.80
CA ASN A 83 -23.80 -22.61 10.59
C ASN A 83 -22.81 -21.46 10.31
N VAL A 84 -21.65 -21.49 10.99
CA VAL A 84 -20.61 -20.44 10.93
C VAL A 84 -20.25 -20.03 9.50
N LYS A 85 -20.10 -21.00 8.59
CA LYS A 85 -19.73 -20.74 7.18
C LYS A 85 -20.75 -19.85 6.46
N ARG A 86 -22.05 -20.09 6.67
CA ARG A 86 -23.12 -19.31 6.03
C ARG A 86 -23.19 -17.91 6.63
N SER A 87 -23.15 -17.80 7.96
CA SER A 87 -23.16 -16.50 8.65
C SER A 87 -21.95 -15.65 8.27
N PHE A 88 -20.77 -16.26 8.11
CA PHE A 88 -19.55 -15.58 7.68
C PHE A 88 -19.70 -15.01 6.26
N LEU A 89 -20.20 -15.80 5.31
CA LEU A 89 -20.42 -15.34 3.94
C LEU A 89 -21.44 -14.19 3.88
N LEU A 90 -22.55 -14.30 4.63
CA LEU A 90 -23.52 -13.22 4.76
C LEU A 90 -22.91 -11.97 5.41
N GLY A 91 -22.05 -12.16 6.41
CA GLY A 91 -21.27 -11.08 7.02
C GLY A 91 -20.39 -10.35 6.01
N LEU A 92 -19.68 -11.08 5.14
CA LEU A 92 -18.85 -10.47 4.09
C LEU A 92 -19.67 -9.69 3.07
N ILE A 93 -20.82 -10.21 2.65
CA ILE A 93 -21.73 -9.48 1.75
C ILE A 93 -22.23 -8.21 2.44
N SER A 94 -22.63 -8.32 3.71
CA SER A 94 -23.06 -7.17 4.51
C SER A 94 -21.97 -6.11 4.65
N MET A 95 -20.72 -6.54 4.89
CA MET A 95 -19.56 -5.66 4.98
C MET A 95 -19.39 -4.82 3.71
N VAL A 96 -19.50 -5.42 2.53
CA VAL A 96 -19.35 -4.69 1.25
C VAL A 96 -20.46 -3.66 1.09
N VAL A 97 -21.71 -4.04 1.38
CA VAL A 97 -22.87 -3.15 1.26
C VAL A 97 -22.79 -2.00 2.27
N SER A 98 -22.46 -2.29 3.53
CA SER A 98 -22.36 -1.28 4.59
C SER A 98 -21.22 -0.31 4.33
N THR A 99 -20.07 -0.80 3.84
CA THR A 99 -18.93 0.05 3.45
C THR A 99 -19.34 1.08 2.40
N GLN A 100 -20.04 0.65 1.35
CA GLN A 100 -20.49 1.56 0.28
C GLN A 100 -21.51 2.57 0.78
N TYR A 101 -22.46 2.14 1.62
CA TYR A 101 -23.48 3.02 2.18
C TYR A 101 -22.87 4.08 3.13
N CYS A 102 -22.05 3.65 4.10
CA CYS A 102 -21.38 4.57 5.04
C CYS A 102 -20.46 5.55 4.31
N SER A 103 -19.74 5.09 3.29
CA SER A 103 -18.91 5.96 2.44
C SER A 103 -19.72 7.10 1.85
N ARG A 104 -20.84 6.77 1.20
CA ARG A 104 -21.70 7.76 0.52
C ARG A 104 -22.34 8.73 1.50
N TYR A 105 -22.81 8.23 2.63
CA TYR A 105 -23.40 9.07 3.67
C TYR A 105 -22.39 10.10 4.19
N VAL A 106 -21.20 9.66 4.58
CA VAL A 106 -20.16 10.57 5.08
C VAL A 106 -19.63 11.48 3.97
N TYR A 107 -19.46 10.98 2.75
CA TYR A 107 -19.05 11.81 1.61
C TYR A 107 -20.06 12.94 1.34
N ASN A 108 -21.36 12.64 1.26
CA ASN A 108 -22.38 13.67 1.04
C ASN A 108 -22.42 14.68 2.19
N SER A 109 -22.36 14.21 3.43
CA SER A 109 -22.27 15.10 4.60
C SER A 109 -21.05 16.02 4.54
N LYS A 110 -19.87 15.50 4.17
CA LYS A 110 -18.66 16.32 4.02
C LYS A 110 -18.75 17.27 2.82
N LEU A 111 -19.36 16.83 1.72
CA LEU A 111 -19.57 17.65 0.54
C LEU A 111 -20.49 18.85 0.85
N GLU A 112 -21.55 18.64 1.62
CA GLU A 112 -22.46 19.71 2.09
C GLU A 112 -21.76 20.71 3.01
N ASN A 113 -20.87 20.23 3.88
CA ASN A 113 -20.10 21.09 4.79
C ASN A 113 -19.06 21.97 4.06
N VAL A 114 -18.53 21.50 2.92
CA VAL A 114 -17.54 22.23 2.11
C VAL A 114 -18.22 23.01 0.98
N ALA A 115 -19.52 22.79 0.76
CA ALA A 115 -20.28 23.48 -0.28
C ALA A 115 -20.22 25.00 -0.02
N PRO A 116 -19.85 25.80 -1.03
CA PRO A 116 -19.81 27.25 -0.89
C PRO A 116 -21.24 27.77 -0.61
N MET A 117 -21.43 28.39 0.56
CA MET A 117 -22.69 29.00 0.93
C MET A 117 -22.90 30.23 0.03
N SER A 118 -23.73 30.06 -1.01
CA SER A 118 -24.02 31.00 -2.10
C SER A 118 -22.86 31.31 -3.07
N THR A 119 -23.15 31.10 -4.35
CA THR A 119 -22.45 31.66 -5.50
C THR A 119 -22.45 33.19 -5.41
N TYR A 120 -21.48 33.78 -4.72
CA TYR A 120 -21.12 35.17 -4.97
C TYR A 120 -20.38 35.20 -6.30
N ASP A 121 -21.15 35.54 -7.32
CA ASP A 121 -20.69 35.90 -8.66
C ASP A 121 -19.87 37.19 -8.52
N PHE A 122 -18.58 37.07 -8.18
CA PHE A 122 -17.65 38.18 -8.28
C PHE A 122 -17.40 38.42 -9.76
N GLY A 123 -18.27 39.25 -10.35
CA GLY A 123 -18.28 39.66 -11.75
C GLY A 123 -17.10 40.53 -12.19
N ASP A 124 -15.92 40.36 -11.61
CA ASP A 124 -14.70 41.02 -12.06
C ASP A 124 -13.59 39.98 -12.24
N GLY A 125 -12.90 40.07 -13.38
CA GLY A 125 -11.98 39.08 -13.97
C GLY A 125 -10.72 38.71 -13.18
N PHE A 126 -10.74 38.79 -11.85
CA PHE A 126 -9.74 38.27 -10.92
C PHE A 126 -10.43 37.45 -9.82
N THR A 127 -11.11 36.36 -10.19
CA THR A 127 -11.75 35.46 -9.24
C THR A 127 -10.72 34.52 -8.61
N GLN A 128 -10.06 34.99 -7.57
CA GLN A 128 -9.30 34.14 -6.67
C GLN A 128 -10.30 33.18 -5.99
N LYS A 129 -10.48 31.99 -6.59
CA LYS A 129 -11.40 30.95 -6.09
C LYS A 129 -11.12 30.73 -4.61
N THR A 130 -12.13 30.83 -3.75
CA THR A 130 -12.02 30.57 -2.32
C THR A 130 -11.50 29.14 -2.08
N SER A 131 -10.71 28.94 -1.03
CA SER A 131 -10.17 27.63 -0.63
C SER A 131 -11.25 26.54 -0.60
N GLN A 132 -12.38 26.81 0.05
CA GLN A 132 -13.53 25.90 0.11
C GLN A 132 -14.07 25.52 -1.27
N TYR A 133 -14.16 26.48 -2.19
CA TYR A 133 -14.64 26.23 -3.55
C TYR A 133 -13.70 25.28 -4.31
N ARG A 134 -12.38 25.45 -4.17
CA ARG A 134 -11.38 24.55 -4.78
C ARG A 134 -11.48 23.13 -4.23
N GLN A 135 -11.67 23.01 -2.91
CA GLN A 135 -11.86 21.71 -2.26
C GLN A 135 -13.17 21.04 -2.71
N TYR A 136 -14.26 21.80 -2.77
CA TYR A 136 -15.56 21.33 -3.25
C TYR A 136 -15.47 20.84 -4.71
N GLU A 137 -14.86 21.61 -5.61
CA GLU A 137 -14.65 21.23 -7.00
C GLU A 137 -13.82 19.95 -7.14
N MET A 138 -12.82 19.77 -6.27
CA MET A 138 -11.99 18.58 -6.23
C MET A 138 -12.76 17.37 -5.73
N MET A 139 -13.51 17.51 -4.63
CA MET A 139 -14.38 16.45 -4.11
C MET A 139 -15.41 16.01 -5.16
N LEU A 140 -16.07 16.94 -5.83
CA LEU A 140 -17.06 16.65 -6.87
C LEU A 140 -16.47 15.84 -8.04
N LEU A 141 -15.22 16.11 -8.41
CA LEU A 141 -14.52 15.40 -9.47
C LEU A 141 -14.14 13.98 -9.05
N LEU A 142 -13.56 13.84 -7.86
CA LEU A 142 -13.04 12.57 -7.35
C LEU A 142 -14.13 11.62 -6.84
N LYS A 143 -15.25 12.19 -6.37
CA LYS A 143 -16.37 11.47 -5.75
C LYS A 143 -15.91 10.62 -4.56
N ASP A 144 -16.68 9.58 -4.24
CA ASP A 144 -16.38 8.56 -3.25
C ASP A 144 -15.40 7.48 -3.76
N GLY A 145 -14.71 7.71 -4.88
CA GLY A 145 -13.81 6.75 -5.50
C GLY A 145 -12.52 6.59 -4.70
N THR A 146 -12.28 5.42 -4.09
CA THR A 146 -11.02 5.08 -3.37
C THR A 146 -10.51 6.15 -2.40
N PRO A 147 -11.26 6.51 -1.34
CA PRO A 147 -10.91 7.61 -0.44
C PRO A 147 -9.56 7.43 0.25
N SER A 148 -9.15 6.19 0.56
CA SER A 148 -7.83 5.92 1.14
C SER A 148 -6.68 6.33 0.23
N LYS A 149 -6.80 6.14 -1.09
CA LYS A 149 -5.76 6.52 -2.04
C LYS A 149 -5.64 8.03 -2.16
N TRP A 150 -6.78 8.72 -2.21
CA TRP A 150 -6.79 10.19 -2.25
C TRP A 150 -6.28 10.80 -0.95
N ALA A 151 -6.59 10.22 0.20
CA ALA A 151 -6.04 10.65 1.47
C ALA A 151 -4.50 10.60 1.45
N VAL A 152 -3.92 9.46 1.05
CA VAL A 152 -2.46 9.31 0.92
C VAL A 152 -1.90 10.33 -0.06
N TYR A 153 -2.49 10.45 -1.25
CA TYR A 153 -2.05 11.42 -2.26
C TYR A 153 -2.00 12.86 -1.72
N PHE A 154 -3.08 13.32 -1.08
CA PHE A 154 -3.15 14.69 -0.56
C PHE A 154 -2.21 14.92 0.62
N TYR A 155 -1.94 13.90 1.42
CA TYR A 155 -0.95 13.96 2.49
C TYR A 155 0.48 14.08 1.92
N ASP A 156 0.84 13.22 0.97
CA ASP A 156 2.17 13.21 0.36
C ASP A 156 2.45 14.51 -0.41
N THR A 157 1.46 14.99 -1.17
CA THR A 157 1.57 16.24 -1.96
C THR A 157 1.47 17.50 -1.11
N TYR A 158 0.89 17.43 0.09
CA TYR A 158 0.96 18.50 1.08
C TYR A 158 2.38 18.67 1.61
N GLN A 159 3.07 17.57 1.93
CA GLN A 159 4.46 17.62 2.41
C GLN A 159 5.44 17.98 1.29
N ASN A 160 5.25 17.38 0.12
CA ASN A 160 6.17 17.50 -1.01
C ASN A 160 5.39 17.70 -2.31
N PRO A 161 5.31 18.93 -2.86
CA PRO A 161 4.55 19.19 -4.08
C PRO A 161 5.15 18.52 -5.33
N ALA A 162 6.36 17.97 -5.25
CA ALA A 162 6.98 17.20 -6.33
C ALA A 162 6.28 15.86 -6.60
N TYR A 163 5.52 15.30 -5.63
CA TYR A 163 4.76 14.06 -5.81
C TYR A 163 3.42 14.25 -6.53
N ARG A 164 3.12 15.46 -7.00
CA ARG A 164 1.92 15.71 -7.80
C ARG A 164 1.94 14.85 -9.07
N PHE A 165 0.76 14.49 -9.55
CA PHE A 165 0.69 13.73 -10.80
C PHE A 165 1.33 14.52 -11.95
N PRO A 166 2.14 13.86 -12.79
CA PRO A 166 2.72 14.50 -13.97
C PRO A 166 1.61 14.89 -14.95
N ASP A 167 1.89 15.88 -15.81
CA ASP A 167 0.93 16.32 -16.82
C ASP A 167 0.48 15.11 -17.68
N PRO A 168 -0.82 14.80 -17.69
CA PRO A 168 -1.34 13.67 -18.46
C PRO A 168 -1.10 13.82 -19.96
N LYS A 169 -0.94 15.04 -20.50
CA LYS A 169 -0.57 15.25 -21.90
C LYS A 169 0.81 14.71 -22.20
N VAL A 170 1.79 15.00 -21.33
CA VAL A 170 3.17 14.52 -21.47
C VAL A 170 3.19 12.99 -21.39
N LYS A 171 2.40 12.40 -20.49
CA LYS A 171 2.25 10.94 -20.41
C LYS A 171 1.60 10.32 -21.63
N LEU A 172 0.60 10.98 -22.22
CA LEU A 172 -0.02 10.55 -23.46
C LEU A 172 0.99 10.55 -24.61
N HIS A 173 1.82 11.59 -24.72
CA HIS A 173 2.88 11.65 -25.72
C HIS A 173 3.95 10.58 -25.53
N GLU A 174 4.37 10.33 -24.28
CA GLU A 174 5.27 9.22 -23.95
C GLU A 174 4.65 7.88 -24.38
N MET A 175 3.35 7.71 -24.16
CA MET A 175 2.61 6.53 -24.60
C MET A 175 2.51 6.44 -26.11
N MET A 176 2.19 7.52 -26.84
CA MET A 176 2.16 7.55 -28.31
C MET A 176 3.51 7.16 -28.91
N LYS A 177 4.61 7.72 -28.36
CA LYS A 177 5.97 7.42 -28.81
C LYS A 177 6.36 5.95 -28.56
N ARG A 178 5.90 5.37 -27.46
CA ARG A 178 6.15 3.96 -27.11
C ARG A 178 5.10 2.99 -27.66
N TRP A 179 3.97 3.47 -28.18
CA TRP A 179 2.85 2.66 -28.65
C TRP A 179 3.24 1.59 -29.67
N PRO A 180 4.07 1.88 -30.70
CA PRO A 180 4.51 0.85 -31.64
C PRO A 180 5.48 -0.18 -31.04
N GLN A 181 6.01 0.06 -29.83
CA GLN A 181 6.95 -0.83 -29.13
C GLN A 181 6.31 -1.58 -27.95
N LEU A 182 5.10 -1.19 -27.51
CA LEU A 182 4.35 -1.81 -26.43
C LEU A 182 3.56 -3.03 -26.95
N GLY A 183 4.28 -4.13 -27.18
CA GLY A 183 3.65 -5.46 -27.05
C GLY A 183 2.96 -5.55 -25.68
N SER A 184 1.76 -6.15 -25.62
CA SER A 184 0.81 -5.96 -24.52
C SER A 184 1.47 -5.95 -23.11
N PRO A 185 1.27 -4.90 -22.29
CA PRO A 185 1.91 -4.80 -20.97
C PRO A 185 1.53 -5.96 -20.05
N PHE A 186 0.36 -6.57 -20.28
CA PHE A 186 -0.18 -7.64 -19.46
C PHE A 186 0.45 -9.01 -19.75
N MET A 187 0.98 -9.28 -20.96
CA MET A 187 1.70 -10.53 -21.25
C MET A 187 3.20 -10.46 -20.92
N ASN A 188 3.78 -9.26 -20.87
CA ASN A 188 5.20 -9.08 -20.56
C ASN A 188 5.50 -8.90 -19.07
N GLN A 189 4.47 -8.67 -18.23
CA GLN A 189 4.57 -8.83 -16.77
C GLN A 189 4.50 -10.31 -16.39
N ARG A 190 5.48 -11.10 -16.83
CA ARG A 190 5.62 -12.51 -16.42
C ARG A 190 6.12 -12.68 -14.99
N ASP A 191 6.30 -11.57 -14.28
CA ASP A 191 6.84 -11.54 -12.94
C ASP A 191 6.32 -10.32 -12.13
N PRO A 192 5.11 -10.42 -11.57
CA PRO A 192 4.53 -9.34 -10.77
C PRO A 192 5.23 -9.12 -9.41
N ILE A 193 6.19 -9.97 -9.03
CA ILE A 193 6.92 -9.90 -7.75
C ILE A 193 8.43 -9.64 -7.94
N GLY A 194 8.94 -9.62 -9.18
CA GLY A 194 10.36 -9.37 -9.43
C GLY A 194 11.29 -10.52 -9.00
N LEU A 195 10.79 -11.75 -8.92
CA LEU A 195 11.54 -12.94 -8.53
C LEU A 195 12.41 -13.53 -9.66
N TYR A 196 12.16 -13.15 -10.91
CA TYR A 196 12.75 -13.69 -12.13
C TYR A 196 13.43 -12.64 -13.01
N SER A 197 13.45 -11.36 -12.62
CA SER A 197 14.26 -10.33 -13.29
C SER A 197 15.73 -10.39 -12.88
N ASP A 198 16.36 -11.56 -13.01
CA ASP A 198 17.80 -11.69 -12.89
C ASP A 198 18.32 -12.62 -14.01
N THR A 199 18.21 -12.12 -15.24
CA THR A 199 19.01 -12.62 -16.34
C THR A 199 19.95 -11.51 -16.78
N LYS A 200 21.08 -11.41 -16.06
CA LYS A 200 22.28 -10.82 -16.66
C LYS A 200 22.49 -11.49 -18.02
N PRO A 201 22.58 -10.73 -19.13
CA PRO A 201 22.88 -11.33 -20.43
C PRO A 201 24.26 -11.97 -20.34
N ARG A 202 24.33 -13.31 -20.42
CA ARG A 202 25.59 -14.03 -20.64
C ARG A 202 26.20 -13.50 -21.94
N PRO A 203 27.40 -12.92 -21.93
CA PRO A 203 28.05 -12.55 -23.17
C PRO A 203 28.43 -13.82 -23.93
N GLY A 204 27.90 -13.95 -25.16
CA GLY A 204 28.50 -14.76 -26.22
C GLY A 204 28.40 -16.27 -26.06
N GLY A 205 27.21 -16.83 -26.29
CA GLY A 205 27.12 -18.18 -26.85
C GLY A 205 27.41 -18.12 -28.34
N ILE A 206 28.61 -18.55 -28.77
CA ILE A 206 28.86 -18.93 -30.16
C ILE A 206 29.43 -20.35 -30.11
N ALA A 207 28.67 -21.29 -30.65
CA ALA A 207 29.19 -22.58 -31.05
C ALA A 207 29.74 -22.43 -32.47
N GLU A 208 31.06 -22.34 -32.64
CA GLU A 208 31.72 -22.82 -33.86
C GLU A 208 33.20 -23.11 -33.60
N LYS A 209 33.66 -24.25 -34.13
CA LYS A 209 35.01 -24.81 -34.00
C LYS A 209 36.05 -23.97 -34.75
N VAL A 210 37.30 -23.98 -34.30
CA VAL A 210 38.55 -24.32 -35.03
C VAL A 210 39.79 -23.70 -34.35
N ASN A 211 40.83 -24.52 -34.24
CA ASN A 211 42.17 -24.27 -33.67
C ASN A 211 42.91 -23.05 -34.27
N VAL A 212 43.78 -22.42 -33.48
CA VAL A 212 45.26 -22.34 -33.66
C VAL A 212 45.86 -21.26 -32.72
N THR A 213 46.66 -21.76 -31.78
CA THR A 213 47.95 -21.33 -31.20
C THR A 213 48.38 -19.83 -31.12
N SER A 214 48.93 -19.52 -29.92
CA SER A 214 49.94 -18.49 -29.56
C SER A 214 49.46 -17.04 -29.49
N SER A 215 49.90 -16.15 -28.60
CA SER A 215 50.81 -16.12 -27.44
C SER A 215 51.04 -14.63 -27.13
N SER A 216 50.99 -14.20 -25.86
CA SER A 216 51.60 -12.99 -25.23
C SER A 216 50.63 -12.45 -24.16
N GLN A 217 50.75 -12.73 -22.85
CA GLN A 217 51.80 -12.45 -21.86
C GLN A 217 52.04 -10.95 -21.55
N LEU A 218 52.16 -10.70 -20.24
CA LEU A 218 52.42 -9.46 -19.44
C LEU A 218 51.20 -8.58 -19.09
N GLY A 219 50.92 -8.27 -17.82
CA GLY A 219 51.56 -8.61 -16.54
C GLY A 219 51.02 -7.72 -15.38
N SER A 220 51.10 -8.26 -14.14
CA SER A 220 51.37 -7.60 -12.83
C SER A 220 50.56 -6.35 -12.41
N ASP A 221 50.08 -6.11 -11.19
CA ASP A 221 50.30 -6.62 -9.82
C ASP A 221 49.13 -6.04 -8.97
N ASP A 222 48.41 -6.83 -8.17
CA ASP A 222 48.60 -7.08 -6.72
C ASP A 222 48.06 -5.98 -5.76
N LEU A 223 46.97 -6.29 -5.04
CA LEU A 223 46.83 -6.25 -3.56
C LEU A 223 45.36 -6.28 -3.07
N HIS A 224 44.98 -7.46 -2.57
CA HIS A 224 44.26 -7.76 -1.33
C HIS A 224 43.20 -6.77 -0.78
N ASP A 225 41.92 -7.21 -0.74
CA ASP A 225 41.33 -7.57 0.55
C ASP A 225 40.27 -8.66 0.40
N SER A 226 40.39 -9.69 1.23
CA SER A 226 39.64 -10.94 1.21
C SER A 226 39.09 -11.19 2.62
N MET A 227 37.77 -11.15 2.76
CA MET A 227 36.98 -11.95 3.72
C MET A 227 35.51 -11.86 3.29
N GLY A 228 34.76 -12.93 3.04
CA GLY A 228 35.07 -14.34 3.16
C GLY A 228 34.30 -15.16 2.13
N ALA A 229 35.04 -16.08 1.50
CA ALA A 229 34.51 -17.14 0.68
C ALA A 229 33.62 -18.06 1.54
N ILE A 230 32.39 -18.28 1.08
CA ILE A 230 31.57 -19.39 1.56
C ILE A 230 32.21 -20.64 0.96
N SER A 231 32.91 -21.39 1.82
CA SER A 231 33.56 -22.65 1.45
C SER A 231 32.52 -23.59 0.84
N ALA A 232 32.79 -24.01 -0.39
CA ALA A 232 32.04 -25.01 -1.11
C ALA A 232 32.53 -26.40 -0.68
N GLU A 233 32.13 -26.83 0.51
CA GLU A 233 32.43 -28.19 0.97
C GLU A 233 31.32 -28.69 1.89
N ASP A 234 30.28 -29.26 1.28
CA ASP A 234 29.55 -30.40 1.81
C ASP A 234 28.65 -30.98 0.70
N LYS A 235 29.30 -31.62 -0.26
CA LYS A 235 28.63 -32.56 -1.16
C LYS A 235 28.44 -33.85 -0.35
N ASN A 236 27.34 -33.95 0.41
CA ASN A 236 26.64 -35.20 0.78
C ASN A 236 25.70 -35.01 1.99
N LEU A 237 24.71 -34.12 1.89
CA LEU A 237 23.55 -34.11 2.80
C LEU A 237 22.25 -34.04 1.96
N PRO A 238 21.20 -34.79 2.36
CA PRO A 238 19.94 -34.83 1.62
C PRO A 238 19.34 -33.42 1.50
N GLU A 239 18.74 -33.12 0.34
CA GLU A 239 18.14 -31.82 0.01
C GLU A 239 17.11 -31.38 1.07
N LEU A 240 17.59 -30.69 2.10
CA LEU A 240 16.75 -30.03 3.08
C LEU A 240 16.22 -28.73 2.48
N SER A 241 14.90 -28.57 2.60
CA SER A 241 14.17 -27.35 2.31
C SER A 241 14.81 -26.15 3.00
N ALA A 242 14.79 -24.99 2.34
CA ALA A 242 15.35 -23.74 2.87
C ALA A 242 14.79 -23.39 4.27
N TRP A 243 13.57 -23.81 4.57
CA TRP A 243 12.92 -23.63 5.88
C TRP A 243 13.49 -24.52 6.98
N ASP A 244 13.97 -25.72 6.65
CA ASP A 244 14.58 -26.62 7.63
C ASP A 244 15.99 -26.17 8.01
N ARG A 245 16.71 -25.54 7.07
CA ARG A 245 18.00 -24.89 7.33
C ARG A 245 17.91 -23.76 8.35
N ILE A 246 16.82 -23.00 8.36
CA ILE A 246 16.61 -21.91 9.32
C ILE A 246 16.31 -22.46 10.72
N ARG A 247 15.58 -23.57 10.80
CA ARG A 247 15.28 -24.24 12.08
C ARG A 247 16.52 -24.89 12.72
N GLN A 248 17.42 -25.43 11.90
CA GLN A 248 18.67 -26.02 12.40
C GLN A 248 19.75 -24.97 12.73
N ARG A 249 19.76 -23.80 12.07
CA ARG A 249 20.75 -22.74 12.38
C ARG A 249 20.53 -22.04 13.72
N LYS A 250 19.41 -22.29 14.40
CA LYS A 250 19.20 -21.88 15.78
C LYS A 250 19.18 -23.14 16.65
N ASP A 251 20.37 -23.58 17.03
CA ASP A 251 20.56 -24.54 18.11
C ASP A 251 19.92 -24.01 19.40
N VAL A 252 18.64 -24.29 19.58
CA VAL A 252 18.04 -24.51 20.89
C VAL A 252 18.07 -26.03 21.06
N THR A 253 19.13 -26.53 21.68
CA THR A 253 19.14 -27.90 22.18
C THR A 253 17.91 -28.09 23.07
N PRO A 254 17.06 -29.09 22.81
CA PRO A 254 15.90 -29.36 23.64
C PRO A 254 16.39 -30.02 24.93
N THR A 255 16.70 -29.21 25.94
CA THR A 255 16.86 -29.70 27.31
C THR A 255 15.48 -29.75 27.93
N ASP A 256 14.94 -30.96 28.05
CA ASP A 256 13.85 -31.40 28.92
C ASP A 256 12.82 -30.37 29.38
N GLY A 257 11.66 -30.40 28.72
CA GLY A 257 10.40 -30.51 29.45
C GLY A 257 9.71 -29.25 29.97
N ASN A 258 10.11 -28.03 29.59
CA ASN A 258 9.35 -26.84 29.95
C ASN A 258 9.00 -25.97 28.74
N ASN A 259 7.69 -25.82 28.52
CA ASN A 259 7.08 -25.00 27.47
C ASN A 259 7.54 -23.55 27.59
N THR A 260 8.42 -23.15 26.68
CA THR A 260 8.92 -21.77 26.50
C THR A 260 7.76 -20.78 26.34
N TRP A 261 6.59 -21.26 25.88
CA TRP A 261 5.42 -20.42 25.72
C TRP A 261 4.76 -20.03 27.05
N GLU A 262 4.80 -20.92 28.04
CA GLU A 262 4.20 -20.69 29.35
C GLU A 262 5.02 -19.66 30.16
N TYR A 263 6.33 -19.58 29.91
CA TYR A 263 7.22 -18.59 30.52
C TYR A 263 6.91 -17.16 30.02
N VAL A 264 6.78 -16.98 28.70
CA VAL A 264 6.45 -15.65 28.13
C VAL A 264 5.04 -15.22 28.51
N GLN A 265 4.11 -16.17 28.66
CA GLN A 265 2.75 -15.86 29.12
C GLN A 265 2.71 -15.47 30.61
N LYS A 266 3.51 -16.12 31.46
CA LYS A 266 3.67 -15.73 32.87
C LYS A 266 4.36 -14.37 33.02
N GLN A 267 5.33 -14.05 32.17
CA GLN A 267 6.01 -12.75 32.19
C GLN A 267 5.07 -11.60 31.84
N ARG A 268 4.22 -11.78 30.81
CA ARG A 268 3.17 -10.79 30.46
C ARG A 268 2.10 -10.61 31.54
N LEU A 269 1.77 -11.67 32.26
CA LEU A 269 0.81 -11.61 33.38
C LEU A 269 1.41 -10.97 34.65
N ALA A 270 2.73 -11.05 34.83
CA ALA A 270 3.43 -10.38 35.93
C ALA A 270 3.56 -8.87 35.68
N GLU A 271 3.80 -8.45 34.43
CA GLU A 271 3.86 -7.04 34.02
C GLU A 271 2.47 -6.37 34.06
N ALA A 272 1.39 -7.10 33.76
CA ALA A 272 0.02 -6.58 33.82
C ALA A 272 -0.54 -6.41 35.25
N LYS A 273 0.19 -6.83 36.29
CA LYS A 273 -0.26 -6.77 37.70
C LYS A 273 0.41 -5.65 38.51
N GLY A 274 1.23 -4.82 37.87
CA GLY A 274 2.02 -3.76 38.50
C GLY A 274 1.45 -2.35 38.44
N ASP A 275 0.33 -2.10 37.77
CA ASP A 275 -0.18 -0.73 37.60
C ASP A 275 -1.72 -0.67 37.68
N GLU A 276 -2.24 -0.50 38.90
CA GLU A 276 -3.61 -0.04 39.13
C GLU A 276 -3.61 1.49 39.21
N THR A 277 -3.71 2.17 38.06
CA THR A 277 -4.22 3.54 38.00
C THR A 277 -5.14 3.72 36.79
N SER A 278 -6.41 4.02 37.11
CA SER A 278 -7.39 4.81 36.34
C SER A 278 -7.50 4.60 34.82
N ILE A 279 -8.58 3.91 34.44
CA ILE A 279 -9.13 3.81 33.09
C ILE A 279 -9.73 5.17 32.69
N GLU A 280 -8.89 6.10 32.23
CA GLU A 280 -9.36 7.31 31.54
C GLU A 280 -8.25 7.94 30.66
N ASP A 281 -7.42 7.13 29.99
CA ASP A 281 -6.55 7.64 28.92
C ASP A 281 -6.12 6.53 27.93
N VAL A 282 -7.02 6.15 27.01
CA VAL A 282 -6.73 5.17 25.93
C VAL A 282 -6.55 5.87 24.58
N VAL A 283 -6.10 7.13 24.59
CA VAL A 283 -5.66 7.83 23.37
C VAL A 283 -4.32 8.53 23.62
N SER A 284 -3.30 7.74 23.99
CA SER A 284 -1.93 8.07 23.59
C SER A 284 -1.20 6.78 23.19
N VAL A 285 -1.15 6.52 21.88
CA VAL A 285 -0.20 5.58 21.31
C VAL A 285 1.14 6.32 21.24
N SER A 286 1.82 6.38 22.39
CA SER A 286 3.24 6.72 22.49
C SER A 286 3.98 5.68 23.32
N GLY A 287 3.85 4.41 22.93
CA GLY A 287 4.98 3.48 23.04
C GLY A 287 5.97 3.80 21.91
N SER A 288 6.44 5.04 21.87
CA SER A 288 7.72 5.51 22.43
C SER A 288 8.86 5.03 21.53
N GLN A 289 9.20 5.92 20.60
CA GLN A 289 10.46 5.91 19.83
C GLN A 289 11.67 5.49 20.69
N GLN A 290 11.63 5.78 22.00
CA GLN A 290 12.62 5.38 23.01
C GLN A 290 12.81 3.86 23.14
N ASP A 291 11.77 3.04 23.02
CA ASP A 291 11.90 1.58 23.12
C ASP A 291 12.61 1.00 21.89
N PHE A 292 12.37 1.63 20.73
CA PHE A 292 13.05 1.27 19.49
C PHE A 292 14.51 1.74 19.48
N ASP A 293 14.77 2.95 19.99
CA ASP A 293 16.12 3.49 20.10
C ASP A 293 16.96 2.68 21.12
N ALA A 294 16.36 2.21 22.21
CA ALA A 294 17.02 1.35 23.20
C ALA A 294 17.45 0.00 22.59
N LEU A 295 16.60 -0.61 21.76
CA LEU A 295 16.92 -1.86 21.05
C LEU A 295 18.05 -1.67 20.01
N LEU A 296 18.11 -0.51 19.34
CA LEU A 296 19.19 -0.17 18.42
C LEU A 296 20.53 0.03 19.13
N GLU A 297 20.51 0.62 20.32
CA GLU A 297 21.73 0.84 21.12
C GLU A 297 22.27 -0.45 21.72
N GLU A 298 21.39 -1.37 22.16
CA GLU A 298 21.77 -2.70 22.61
C GLU A 298 22.41 -3.52 21.47
N GLY A 299 21.85 -3.43 20.25
CA GLY A 299 22.43 -4.05 19.06
C GLY A 299 23.83 -3.53 18.71
N ARG A 300 24.11 -2.24 18.91
CA ARG A 300 25.46 -1.67 18.69
C ARG A 300 26.48 -2.12 19.74
N ARG A 301 26.04 -2.38 20.98
CA ARG A 301 26.92 -2.84 22.06
C ARG A 301 27.44 -4.26 21.86
N LEU A 302 26.64 -5.11 21.22
CA LEU A 302 27.01 -6.52 20.96
C LEU A 302 28.00 -6.69 19.80
N TYR A 303 28.31 -5.61 19.07
CA TYR A 303 29.24 -5.61 17.92
C TYR A 303 30.53 -4.81 18.16
N LYS A 304 30.88 -4.55 19.42
CA LYS A 304 32.23 -4.11 19.85
C LYS A 304 32.89 -5.22 20.64
#